data_AF-A0A5K1FGF2-F1
#
_entry.id   AF-A0A5K1FGF2-F1
#
_cell.length_a   1.000
_cell.length_b   1.000
_cell.length_c   1.000
_cell.angle_alpha   90.00
_cell.angle_beta   90.00
_cell.angle_gamma   90.00
#
_symmetry.space_group_name_H-M   'P 1'
#
loop_
_entity.id
_entity.type
_entity.pdbx_description
1 polymer ?
#
loop_
_entity_poly.entity_id
_entity_poly.type
_entity_poly.pdbx_seq_one_letter_code
_entity_poly.pdbx_strand_id
1 'polypeptide(L)' 'VAVRIRPLNDHEESGGRAVRKVSSDSLCIGDKTLVFDSVFDSDATQ' A
#
# COMPACT_ATOMS: atom_id res chain seq x y z
N VAL A 1 12.87 6.19 5.52
CA VAL A 1 12.30 4.81 5.53
C VAL A 1 11.30 4.74 4.39
N ALA A 2 11.44 3.78 3.49
CA ALA A 2 10.56 3.62 2.33
C ALA A 2 9.75 2.32 2.42
N VAL A 3 8.49 2.36 1.99
CA VAL A 3 7.55 1.23 2.01
C VAL A 3 7.09 0.91 0.59
N ARG A 4 7.02 -0.37 0.23
CA ARG A 4 6.49 -0.85 -1.05
C ARG A 4 5.33 -1.79 -0.83
N ILE A 5 4.17 -1.45 -1.37
CA ILE A 5 2.97 -2.27 -1.35
C ILE A 5 3.03 -3.22 -2.54
N ARG A 6 3.01 -4.52 -2.25
CA ARG A 6 3.02 -5.56 -3.28
C ARG A 6 1.70 -5.61 -4.05
N PRO A 7 1.72 -6.05 -5.32
CA PRO A 7 0.53 -6.40 -6.06
C PRO A 7 -0.31 -7.44 -5.32
N LEU A 8 -1.62 -7.37 -5.52
CA LEU A 8 -2.54 -8.41 -5.08
C LEU A 8 -2.28 -9.66 -5.92
N ASN A 9 -2.23 -10.82 -5.27
CA ASN A 9 -2.30 -12.10 -5.98
C ASN A 9 -3.77 -12.47 -6.20
N ASP A 10 -4.08 -13.28 -7.22
CA ASP A 10 -5.46 -13.70 -7.56
C ASP A 10 -6.23 -14.32 -6.38
N HIS A 11 -5.53 -14.90 -5.40
CA HIS A 11 -6.13 -15.48 -4.20
C HIS A 11 -6.58 -14.45 -3.16
N GLU A 12 -6.07 -13.22 -3.23
CA GLU A 12 -6.26 -12.17 -2.22
C GLU A 12 -7.31 -11.13 -2.62
N GLU A 13 -7.78 -11.16 -3.87
CA GLU A 13 -8.83 -10.28 -4.39
C GLU A 13 -10.15 -10.41 -3.59
N SER A 14 -10.45 -11.62 -3.11
CA SER A 14 -11.67 -11.92 -2.36
C SER A 14 -11.66 -11.39 -0.91
N GLY A 15 -10.49 -11.05 -0.36
CA GLY A 15 -10.31 -10.73 1.06
C GLY A 15 -10.31 -9.24 1.41
N GLY A 16 -10.34 -8.37 0.41
CA GLY A 16 -10.23 -6.92 0.60
C GLY A 16 -8.79 -6.47 0.88
N ARG A 17 -8.38 -5.38 0.22
CA ARG A 17 -7.02 -4.84 0.34
C ARG A 17 -6.79 -4.26 1.75
N ALA A 18 -6.06 -4.97 2.60
CA ALA A 18 -5.78 -4.55 3.98
C ALA A 18 -4.90 -3.28 4.08
N VAL A 19 -4.04 -3.04 3.06
CA VAL A 19 -3.12 -1.90 3.00
C VAL A 19 -3.38 -1.10 1.74
N ARG A 20 -3.67 0.20 1.87
CA ARG A 20 -3.95 1.08 0.74
C ARG A 20 -3.04 2.30 0.79
N LYS A 21 -2.45 2.67 -0.35
CA LYS A 21 -1.75 3.94 -0.49
C LYS A 21 -2.74 5.10 -0.45
N VAL A 22 -2.45 6.12 0.36
CA VAL A 22 -3.22 7.36 0.45
C VAL A 22 -2.51 8.47 -0.33
N SER A 23 -1.19 8.58 -0.17
CA SER A 23 -0.34 9.54 -0.91
C SER A 23 1.09 9.01 -1.05
N SER A 24 1.97 9.77 -1.70
CA SER A 24 3.36 9.37 -1.94
C SER A 24 4.18 9.14 -0.68
N ASP A 25 3.76 9.68 0.45
CA ASP A 25 4.37 9.55 1.77
C ASP A 25 3.47 8.80 2.78
N SER A 26 2.23 8.45 2.43
CA SER A 26 1.28 7.89 3.41
C SER A 26 0.46 6.72 2.89
N LEU A 27 0.17 5.80 3.81
CA LEU A 27 -0.67 4.62 3.57
C LEU A 27 -1.61 4.39 4.76
N CYS A 28 -2.73 3.73 4.50
CA CYS A 28 -3.65 3.29 5.55
C CYS A 28 -3.72 1.77 5.65
N ILE A 29 -3.87 1.30 6.88
CA ILE A 29 -4.11 -0.10 7.25
C ILE A 29 -5.41 -0.11 8.05
N GLY A 30 -6.51 -0.54 7.44
CA GLY A 30 -7.85 -0.34 8.02
C GLY A 30 -8.11 1.15 8.28
N ASP A 31 -8.42 1.51 9.53
CA ASP A 31 -8.68 2.89 9.97
C ASP A 31 -7.44 3.68 10.40
N LYS A 32 -6.24 3.09 10.32
CA LYS A 32 -5.00 3.73 10.77
C LYS A 32 -4.18 4.24 9.59
N THR A 33 -3.85 5.52 9.60
CA THR A 33 -2.93 6.13 8.63
C THR A 33 -1.51 6.19 9.20
N LEU A 34 -0.54 5.81 8.38
CA LEU A 34 0.89 5.85 8.67
C LEU A 34 1.61 6.74 7.64
N VAL A 35 2.63 7.45 8.10
CA VAL A 35 3.44 8.37 7.30
C VAL A 35 4.88 7.87 7.25
N PHE A 36 5.46 7.93 6.05
CA PHE A 36 6.79 7.46 5.69
C PHE A 36 7.48 8.48 4.80
N ASP A 37 8.77 8.27 4.54
CA ASP A 37 9.53 9.13 3.62
C ASP A 37 9.13 8.89 2.16
N SER A 38 8.73 7.65 1.83
CA SER A 38 8.20 7.29 0.51
C SER A 38 7.36 6.01 0.57
N VAL A 39 6.25 6.00 -0.17
CA VAL A 39 5.32 4.87 -0.33
C VAL A 39 5.13 4.57 -1.82
N PHE A 40 5.53 3.37 -2.21
CA PHE A 40 5.40 2.85 -3.57
C PHE A 40 4.27 1.83 -3.61
N ASP A 41 3.35 1.96 -4.56
CA ASP A 41 2.27 0.99 -4.76
C ASP A 41 2.67 -0.03 -5.85
N SER A 42 1.76 -0.93 -6.20
CA SER A 42 1.88 -1.92 -7.25
C SER A 42 2.05 -1.29 -8.64
N ASP A 43 1.52 -0.07 -8.83
CA ASP A 43 1.68 0.73 -10.04
C ASP A 43 3.02 1.47 -10.12
N ALA A 44 3.84 1.45 -9.07
CA ALA A 44 5.15 2.09 -9.10
C ALA A 44 6.12 1.28 -9.98
N THR A 45 6.57 1.90 -11.07
CA THR A 45 7.64 1.37 -11.92
C THR A 45 8.97 1.42 -11.19
N GLN A 46 9.83 0.43 -11.46
CA GLN A 46 11.19 0.37 -10.93
C GLN A 46 12.08 1.45 -11.54
#